data_AF-A0A2V9IWD1-F1
#
_entry.id   AF-A0A2V9IWD1-F1
#
_cell.length_a   1.000
_cell.length_b   1.000
_cell.length_c   1.000
_cell.angle_alpha   90.00
_cell.angle_beta   90.00
_cell.angle_gamma   90.00
#
_symmetry.space_group_name_H-M   'P 1'
#
loop_
_entity.id
_entity.type
_entity.pdbx_description
1 polymer ?
#
loop_
_entity_poly.entity_id
_entity_poly.type
_entity_poly.pdbx_seq_one_letter_code
_entity_poly.pdbx_strand_id
1 'polypeptide(L)'
;QSHFIKTVEDLYEAIVQTVPGMKFGLGFCESSGPALVRHAGNDARLIELARKNALALSCGHCFIIFMESGFPINILNTIKNVPEVCQVFCATANPVEVIVVETEQGRGILGVIDGVKTKGIETEADIKVRKEFLRIFHSRPF
;
A
#
# COMPACT_ATOMS: atom_id res chain seq x y z
N GLN A 1 -0.49 -5.58 6.80
CA GLN A 1 -0.04 -6.60 7.76
C GLN A 1 0.17 -7.90 7.02
N SER A 2 1.32 -8.52 7.22
CA SER A 2 1.67 -9.83 6.66
C SER A 2 2.27 -10.71 7.74
N HIS A 3 2.91 -11.81 7.37
CA HIS A 3 3.79 -12.60 8.24
C HIS A 3 4.76 -13.38 7.36
N PHE A 4 5.83 -13.93 7.95
CA PHE A 4 6.81 -14.76 7.25
C PHE A 4 7.65 -14.02 6.19
N ILE A 5 8.94 -14.39 6.08
CA ILE A 5 9.91 -13.64 5.27
C ILE A 5 9.64 -13.71 3.75
N LYS A 6 8.93 -14.77 3.31
CA LYS A 6 8.50 -14.94 1.92
C LYS A 6 7.56 -13.85 1.43
N THR A 7 6.93 -13.08 2.34
CA THR A 7 6.17 -11.85 2.03
C THR A 7 6.85 -10.97 1.00
N VAL A 8 8.17 -10.80 1.10
CA VAL A 8 8.93 -9.87 0.25
C VAL A 8 8.97 -10.34 -1.20
N GLU A 9 9.34 -11.61 -1.42
CA GLU A 9 9.42 -12.21 -2.75
C GLU A 9 8.02 -12.34 -3.37
N ASP A 10 7.03 -12.80 -2.60
CA ASP A 10 5.69 -13.06 -3.15
C ASP A 10 4.95 -11.77 -3.50
N LEU A 11 5.10 -10.70 -2.70
CA LEU A 11 4.57 -9.40 -3.09
C LEU A 11 5.32 -8.80 -4.29
N TYR A 12 6.64 -9.01 -4.40
CA TYR A 12 7.40 -8.57 -5.57
C TYR A 12 6.90 -9.26 -6.84
N GLU A 13 6.80 -10.59 -6.81
CA GLU A 13 6.29 -11.39 -7.93
C GLU A 13 4.85 -11.03 -8.29
N ALA A 14 3.98 -10.91 -7.28
CA ALA A 14 2.57 -10.52 -7.47
C ALA A 14 2.44 -9.22 -8.26
N ILE A 15 3.27 -8.21 -7.96
CA ILE A 15 3.22 -6.91 -8.63
C ILE A 15 3.76 -7.01 -10.06
N VAL A 16 4.96 -7.57 -10.24
CA VAL A 16 5.63 -7.66 -11.55
C VAL A 16 4.82 -8.49 -12.55
N GLN A 17 4.20 -9.58 -12.10
CA GLN A 17 3.37 -10.44 -12.94
C GLN A 17 2.02 -9.80 -13.30
N THR A 18 1.48 -8.93 -12.43
CA THR A 18 0.18 -8.29 -12.68
C THR A 18 0.30 -7.06 -13.60
N VAL A 19 1.31 -6.20 -13.37
CA VAL A 19 1.54 -5.00 -14.18
C VAL A 19 3.05 -4.86 -14.49
N PRO A 20 3.55 -5.43 -15.60
CA PRO A 20 4.98 -5.44 -15.91
C PRO A 20 5.63 -4.05 -15.98
N GLY A 21 4.88 -3.01 -16.35
CA GLY A 21 5.36 -1.63 -16.45
C GLY A 21 5.33 -0.84 -15.14
N MET A 22 4.75 -1.38 -14.06
CA MET A 22 4.60 -0.67 -12.79
C MET A 22 5.97 -0.51 -12.12
N LYS A 23 6.26 0.71 -11.68
CA LYS A 23 7.43 1.00 -10.84
C LYS A 23 7.01 0.90 -9.39
N PHE A 24 7.79 0.21 -8.56
CA PHE A 24 7.45 0.07 -7.15
C PHE A 24 8.66 -0.18 -6.24
N GLY A 25 8.44 0.12 -4.97
CA GLY A 25 9.30 -0.28 -3.85
C GLY A 25 8.46 -0.80 -2.71
N LEU A 26 8.93 -1.87 -2.07
CA LEU A 26 8.30 -2.60 -0.99
C LEU A 26 9.24 -2.58 0.23
N GLY A 27 8.68 -2.33 1.41
CA GLY A 27 9.32 -2.50 2.70
C GLY A 27 8.46 -3.37 3.60
N PHE A 28 9.07 -4.33 4.29
CA PHE A 28 8.42 -5.26 5.22
C PHE A 28 9.21 -5.34 6.52
N CYS A 29 8.55 -5.14 7.65
CA CYS A 29 9.17 -5.21 8.96
C CYS A 29 9.16 -6.66 9.48
N GLU A 30 10.30 -7.34 9.40
CA GLU A 30 10.49 -8.63 10.08
C GLU A 30 10.27 -8.43 11.59
N SER A 31 9.44 -9.27 12.23
CA SER A 31 9.04 -9.05 13.63
C SER A 31 9.70 -10.02 14.61
N SER A 32 10.75 -10.72 14.20
CA SER A 32 11.49 -11.66 15.03
C SER A 32 12.94 -11.78 14.54
N GLY A 33 13.78 -12.47 15.30
CA GLY A 33 15.18 -12.68 14.93
C GLY A 33 15.92 -11.35 14.75
N PRO A 34 16.58 -11.10 13.60
CA PRO A 34 17.27 -9.83 13.33
C PRO A 34 16.37 -8.59 13.31
N ALA A 35 15.05 -8.75 13.17
CA ALA A 35 14.05 -7.69 13.15
C ALA A 35 14.38 -6.54 12.16
N LEU A 36 14.79 -6.91 10.94
CA LEU A 36 15.19 -5.95 9.91
C LEU A 36 14.02 -5.54 9.02
N VAL A 37 14.08 -4.31 8.50
CA VAL A 37 13.26 -3.94 7.35
C VAL A 37 13.81 -4.65 6.12
N ARG A 38 13.07 -5.64 5.64
CA ARG A 38 13.33 -6.31 4.36
C ARG A 38 12.70 -5.48 3.25
N HIS A 39 13.35 -5.41 2.09
CA HIS A 39 12.87 -4.56 1.00
C HIS A 39 13.14 -5.19 -0.37
N ALA A 40 12.28 -4.86 -1.34
CA ALA A 40 12.40 -5.27 -2.73
C ALA A 40 11.71 -4.24 -3.65
N GLY A 41 11.90 -4.34 -4.95
CA GLY A 41 11.27 -3.45 -5.93
C GLY A 41 12.11 -3.28 -7.18
N ASN A 42 11.63 -2.48 -8.12
CA ASN A 42 12.29 -2.24 -9.41
C ASN A 42 12.62 -0.76 -9.68
N ASP A 43 12.43 0.11 -8.67
CA ASP A 43 12.82 1.52 -8.70
C ASP A 43 13.50 1.92 -7.40
N ALA A 44 14.75 2.39 -7.49
CA ALA A 44 15.58 2.66 -6.32
C ALA A 44 15.01 3.75 -5.39
N ARG A 45 14.33 4.77 -5.94
CA ARG A 45 13.73 5.85 -5.13
C ARG A 45 12.52 5.32 -4.37
N LEU A 46 11.67 4.54 -5.02
CA LEU A 46 10.50 3.95 -4.36
C LEU A 46 10.91 2.91 -3.31
N ILE A 47 11.97 2.13 -3.56
CA ILE A 47 12.54 1.20 -2.56
C ILE A 47 13.02 1.96 -1.33
N GLU A 48 13.77 3.05 -1.54
CA GLU A 48 14.28 3.85 -0.43
C GLU A 48 13.14 4.48 0.38
N LEU A 49 12.11 4.97 -0.31
CA LEU A 49 10.92 5.52 0.33
C LEU A 49 10.19 4.45 1.16
N ALA A 50 10.02 3.25 0.62
CA ALA A 50 9.41 2.11 1.32
C ALA A 50 10.21 1.72 2.56
N ARG A 51 11.54 1.60 2.43
CA ARG A 51 12.45 1.27 3.53
C ARG A 51 12.38 2.29 4.67
N LYS A 52 12.48 3.58 4.34
CA LYS A 52 12.45 4.66 5.34
C LYS A 52 11.11 4.72 6.07
N ASN A 53 9.99 4.60 5.37
CA ASN A 53 8.67 4.67 5.99
C ASN A 53 8.34 3.40 6.80
N ALA A 54 8.72 2.21 6.32
CA ALA A 54 8.60 0.98 7.11
C ALA A 54 9.40 1.08 8.42
N LEU A 55 10.63 1.60 8.36
CA LEU A 55 11.43 1.83 9.56
C LEU A 55 10.81 2.90 10.47
N ALA A 56 10.27 3.99 9.92
CA ALA A 56 9.60 5.02 10.72
C ALA A 56 8.36 4.47 11.46
N LEU A 57 7.59 3.58 10.82
CA LEU A 57 6.50 2.86 11.47
C LEU A 57 7.02 1.94 12.58
N SER A 58 8.07 1.16 12.29
CA SER A 58 8.64 0.16 13.21
C SER A 58 7.59 -0.80 13.81
N CYS A 59 6.49 -1.03 13.08
CA CYS A 59 5.45 -1.98 13.48
C CYS A 59 5.80 -3.37 12.94
N GLY A 60 5.90 -4.35 13.83
CA GLY A 60 6.21 -5.72 13.45
C GLY A 60 5.23 -6.27 12.41
N HIS A 61 5.75 -6.94 11.39
CA HIS A 61 4.98 -7.57 10.31
C HIS A 61 4.14 -6.60 9.45
N CYS A 62 4.33 -5.30 9.59
CA CYS A 62 3.76 -4.33 8.67
C CYS A 62 4.53 -4.36 7.33
N PHE A 63 3.84 -4.03 6.25
CA PHE A 63 4.46 -3.77 4.95
C PHE A 63 3.91 -2.49 4.35
N ILE A 64 4.72 -1.85 3.51
CA ILE A 64 4.38 -0.64 2.75
C ILE A 64 4.87 -0.78 1.32
N ILE A 65 4.03 -0.39 0.37
CA ILE A 65 4.35 -0.40 -1.06
C ILE A 65 4.14 1.01 -1.59
N PHE A 66 5.18 1.57 -2.20
CA PHE A 66 5.08 2.79 -3.01
C PHE A 66 5.14 2.39 -4.49
N MET A 67 4.33 3.04 -5.31
CA MET A 67 4.17 2.66 -6.72
C MET A 67 3.94 3.86 -7.64
N GLU A 68 4.35 3.73 -8.89
CA GLU A 68 4.13 4.67 -9.99
C GLU A 68 3.81 3.90 -11.28
N SER A 69 3.31 4.62 -12.30
CA SER A 69 2.92 4.04 -13.59
C SER A 69 1.83 2.96 -13.47
N GLY A 70 0.88 3.18 -12.57
CA GLY A 70 -0.32 2.35 -12.39
C GLY A 70 -1.11 2.79 -11.16
N PHE A 71 -2.22 2.10 -10.88
CA PHE A 71 -3.12 2.41 -9.76
C PHE A 71 -3.25 1.21 -8.82
N PRO A 72 -3.51 1.43 -7.52
CA PRO A 72 -3.65 0.32 -6.57
C PRO A 72 -4.72 -0.69 -6.99
N ILE A 73 -5.80 -0.25 -7.64
CA ILE A 73 -6.86 -1.14 -8.17
C ILE A 73 -6.33 -2.20 -9.14
N ASN A 74 -5.19 -1.99 -9.78
CA ASN A 74 -4.58 -2.96 -10.69
C ASN A 74 -3.99 -4.17 -9.95
N ILE A 75 -3.53 -3.99 -8.70
CA ILE A 75 -2.76 -5.01 -7.95
C ILE A 75 -3.38 -5.39 -6.61
N LEU A 76 -4.37 -4.63 -6.12
CA LEU A 76 -4.89 -4.78 -4.75
C LEU A 76 -5.45 -6.17 -4.46
N ASN A 77 -6.17 -6.76 -5.41
CA ASN A 77 -6.71 -8.12 -5.23
C ASN A 77 -5.60 -9.18 -5.31
N THR A 78 -4.61 -9.00 -6.18
CA THR A 78 -3.44 -9.89 -6.23
C THR A 78 -2.70 -9.86 -4.88
N ILE A 79 -2.45 -8.66 -4.33
CA ILE A 79 -1.83 -8.50 -3.00
C ILE A 79 -2.65 -9.17 -1.91
N LYS A 80 -3.98 -8.96 -1.87
CA LYS A 80 -4.87 -9.58 -0.87
C LYS A 80 -4.87 -11.11 -0.93
N ASN A 81 -4.57 -11.69 -2.09
CA ASN A 81 -4.53 -13.12 -2.30
C ASN A 81 -3.14 -13.74 -2.06
N VAL A 82 -2.11 -12.93 -1.78
CA VAL A 82 -0.81 -13.46 -1.35
C VAL A 82 -1.00 -14.16 0.01
N PRO A 83 -0.61 -15.44 0.17
CA PRO A 83 -0.91 -16.22 1.38
C PRO A 83 -0.43 -15.59 2.68
N GLU A 84 0.68 -14.87 2.62
CA GLU A 84 1.28 -14.21 3.77
C GLU A 84 0.49 -12.97 4.24
N VAL A 85 -0.29 -12.34 3.35
CA VAL A 85 -0.97 -11.07 3.62
C VAL A 85 -2.22 -11.28 4.48
N CYS A 86 -2.19 -10.72 5.69
CA CYS A 86 -3.32 -10.79 6.61
C CYS A 86 -4.34 -9.67 6.39
N GLN A 87 -3.85 -8.45 6.10
CA GLN A 87 -4.70 -7.25 5.99
C GLN A 87 -4.00 -6.13 5.21
N VAL A 88 -4.78 -5.38 4.43
CA VAL A 88 -4.37 -4.08 3.86
C VAL A 88 -5.10 -2.97 4.61
N PHE A 89 -4.37 -2.01 5.20
CA PHE A 89 -4.95 -0.90 5.97
C PHE A 89 -5.52 0.20 5.08
N CYS A 90 -4.80 0.59 4.02
CA CYS A 90 -5.23 1.54 3.01
C CYS A 90 -4.48 1.35 1.69
N ALA A 91 -5.01 1.96 0.63
CA ALA A 91 -4.35 2.12 -0.66
C ALA A 91 -4.77 3.47 -1.24
N THR A 92 -3.87 4.47 -1.21
CA THR A 92 -4.22 5.88 -1.43
C THR A 92 -3.08 6.70 -2.03
N ALA A 93 -3.44 7.82 -2.65
CA ALA A 93 -2.52 8.89 -3.03
C ALA A 93 -2.79 10.20 -2.26
N ASN A 94 -3.75 10.19 -1.33
CA ASN A 94 -4.02 11.32 -0.45
C ASN A 94 -2.92 11.43 0.62
N PRO A 95 -2.83 12.59 1.30
CA PRO A 95 -2.16 12.66 2.60
C PRO A 95 -2.74 11.60 3.55
N VAL A 96 -1.87 10.85 4.21
CA VAL A 96 -2.27 9.75 5.09
C VAL A 96 -1.45 9.77 6.39
N GLU A 97 -2.13 9.52 7.51
CA GLU A 97 -1.51 9.33 8.82
C GLU A 97 -1.77 7.90 9.30
N VAL A 98 -0.78 7.29 9.96
CA VAL A 98 -0.91 5.95 10.56
C VAL A 98 -1.00 6.09 12.08
N ILE A 99 -2.06 5.56 12.67
CA ILE A 99 -2.27 5.56 14.11
C ILE A 99 -1.51 4.38 14.70
N VAL A 100 -0.39 4.66 15.37
CA VAL A 100 0.48 3.67 15.99
C VAL A 100 0.27 3.66 17.50
N VAL A 101 0.16 2.47 18.07
CA VAL A 101 0.23 2.24 19.52
C VAL A 101 1.56 1.58 19.87
N GLU A 102 2.14 1.96 21.00
CA GLU A 102 3.40 1.41 21.51
C GLU A 102 3.20 0.87 22.93
N THR A 103 3.77 -0.31 23.19
CA THR A 103 3.85 -0.95 24.51
C THR A 103 5.29 -1.38 24.78
N GLU A 104 5.56 -1.97 25.95
CA GLU A 104 6.88 -2.55 26.26
C GLU A 104 7.32 -3.63 25.25
N GLN A 105 6.38 -4.32 24.61
CA GLN A 105 6.69 -5.35 23.62
C GLN A 105 7.04 -4.77 22.24
N GLY A 106 6.49 -3.61 21.87
CA GLY A 106 6.71 -3.01 20.54
C GLY A 106 5.53 -2.20 20.03
N ARG A 107 5.43 -2.05 18.71
CA ARG A 107 4.46 -1.19 18.03
C ARG A 107 3.44 -1.95 17.19
N GLY A 108 2.20 -1.46 17.18
CA GLY A 108 1.12 -1.96 16.35
C GLY A 108 0.34 -0.83 15.64
N ILE A 109 -0.25 -1.14 14.50
CA ILE A 109 -1.11 -0.21 13.75
C ILE A 109 -2.56 -0.41 14.19
N LEU A 110 -3.19 0.65 14.73
CA LEU A 110 -4.61 0.65 15.10
C LEU A 110 -5.52 1.06 13.93
N GLY A 111 -5.01 1.86 13.00
CA GLY A 111 -5.79 2.37 11.88
C GLY A 111 -5.04 3.44 11.11
N VAL A 112 -5.75 4.08 10.17
CA VAL A 112 -5.22 5.12 9.30
C VAL A 112 -6.23 6.26 9.16
N ILE A 113 -5.72 7.47 8.95
CA ILE A 113 -6.50 8.64 8.57
C ILE A 113 -6.14 8.93 7.11
N ASP A 114 -7.05 8.60 6.19
CA ASP A 114 -6.83 8.74 4.74
C ASP A 114 -7.58 9.96 4.20
N GLY A 115 -6.83 11.01 3.85
CA GLY A 115 -7.39 12.22 3.26
C GLY A 115 -8.09 13.12 4.27
N VAL A 116 -9.31 13.56 3.93
CA VAL A 116 -10.01 14.65 4.62
C VAL A 116 -11.41 14.23 5.07
N LYS A 117 -11.96 14.95 6.05
CA LYS A 117 -13.35 14.74 6.51
C LYS A 117 -14.35 15.06 5.40
N THR A 118 -15.39 14.22 5.29
CA THR A 118 -16.55 14.45 4.41
C THR A 118 -17.21 15.80 4.72
N LYS A 119 -17.49 16.59 3.67
CA LYS A 119 -18.02 17.96 3.79
C LYS A 119 -19.52 18.08 3.47
N GLY A 120 -20.13 17.04 2.93
CA GLY A 120 -21.53 17.04 2.51
C GLY A 120 -21.92 15.75 1.78
N ILE A 121 -23.14 15.72 1.25
CA ILE A 121 -23.70 14.62 0.46
C ILE A 121 -23.79 15.06 -1.01
N GLU A 122 -23.48 14.16 -1.95
CA GLU A 122 -23.51 14.47 -3.38
C GLU A 122 -24.92 14.86 -3.88
N THR A 123 -24.99 15.84 -4.78
CA THR A 123 -26.21 16.22 -5.50
C THR A 123 -26.35 15.44 -6.82
N GLU A 124 -27.49 15.54 -7.49
CA GLU A 124 -27.68 14.96 -8.84
C GLU A 124 -26.66 15.49 -9.87
N ALA A 125 -26.23 16.75 -9.72
CA ALA A 125 -25.19 17.32 -10.57
C ALA A 125 -23.83 16.65 -10.32
N ASP A 126 -23.48 16.43 -9.05
CA ASP A 126 -22.24 15.73 -8.67
C ASP A 126 -22.23 14.28 -9.16
N ILE A 127 -23.37 13.58 -9.07
CA ILE A 127 -23.55 12.21 -9.60
C ILE A 127 -23.26 12.18 -11.11
N LYS A 128 -23.78 13.15 -11.86
CA LYS A 128 -23.53 13.26 -13.31
C LYS A 128 -22.04 13.44 -13.59
N VAL A 129 -21.38 14.34 -12.88
CA VAL A 129 -19.94 14.62 -13.03
C VAL A 129 -19.09 13.36 -12.80
N ARG A 130 -19.29 12.63 -11.69
CA ARG A 130 -18.48 11.41 -11.42
C ARG A 130 -18.74 10.29 -12.43
N LYS A 131 -19.97 10.15 -12.94
CA LYS A 131 -20.31 9.15 -13.96
C LYS A 131 -19.65 9.48 -15.30
N GLU A 132 -19.63 10.75 -15.69
CA GLU A 132 -18.95 11.21 -16.91
C GLU A 132 -17.44 11.03 -16.81
N PHE A 133 -16.85 11.39 -15.66
CA PHE A 133 -15.43 11.18 -15.38
C PHE A 133 -15.03 9.70 -15.56
N LEU A 134 -15.77 8.77 -14.97
CA LEU A 134 -15.49 7.33 -15.10
C LEU A 134 -15.61 6.83 -16.55
N ARG A 135 -16.57 7.34 -17.33
CA ARG A 135 -16.70 6.97 -18.76
C ARG A 135 -15.49 7.43 -19.57
N ILE A 136 -14.97 8.62 -19.29
CA ILE A 136 -13.75 9.14 -19.93
C ILE A 136 -12.52 8.36 -19.46
N PHE A 137 -12.47 7.98 -18.18
CA PHE A 137 -11.35 7.22 -17.64
C PHE A 137 -11.27 5.81 -18.27
N HIS A 138 -12.39 5.10 -18.40
CA HIS A 138 -12.42 3.78 -19.03
C HIS A 138 -12.11 3.79 -20.53
N SER A 139 -12.26 4.92 -21.22
CA SER A 139 -11.98 5.03 -22.65
C SER A 139 -10.53 5.38 -22.99
N ARG A 140 -9.68 5.62 -21.99
CA ARG A 140 -8.25 5.89 -22.20
C ARG A 140 -7.43 4.59 -22.11
N PRO A 141 -6.62 4.24 -23.11
CA PRO A 141 -5.62 3.19 -22.96
C PRO A 141 -4.53 3.65 -21.96
N PHE A 142 -4.08 2.72 -21.12
CA PHE A 142 -2.94 2.91 -20.22
C PHE A 142 -1.62 2.88 -20.99
#